data_AF-A0A8G1RYN2-F1
#
_entry.id   AF-A0A8G1RYN2-F1
#
_cell.length_a   1.000
_cell.length_b   1.000
_cell.length_c   1.000
_cell.angle_alpha   90.00
_cell.angle_beta   90.00
_cell.angle_gamma   90.00
#
_symmetry.space_group_name_H-M   'P 1'
#
loop_
_entity.id
_entity.type
_entity.pdbx_description
1 polymer ?
#
loop_
_entity_poly.entity_id
_entity_poly.type
_entity_poly.pdbx_seq_one_letter_code
_entity_poly.pdbx_strand_id
1 'polypeptide(L)'
;MSIGPYLVALFDDVEIIKRRWSTGYTSADLVLLSDNDPLNDWEGYIRLAGHLRAVGMWDATVAAWSLVSPNPDYSNPRKPRGPMDIFCEGGCGAHWTYADDLYVCKTCPGVHYDKACADELRAGTLAVEICSHDHELLHVPPYDPIAQARIGEGNVRVGGEVLSVKAWLERIRQEWGLELGG
;
A
#
# COMPACT_ATOMS: atom_id res chain seq x y z
N MET A 1 -12.65 -40.55 9.24
CA MET A 1 -12.97 -39.12 9.15
C MET A 1 -11.69 -38.43 8.71
N SER A 2 -11.69 -37.94 7.47
CA SER A 2 -10.53 -37.34 6.80
C SER A 2 -10.49 -35.84 7.15
N ILE A 3 -9.41 -35.40 7.76
CA ILE A 3 -9.04 -33.99 7.91
C ILE A 3 -8.17 -33.65 6.68
N GLY A 4 -8.71 -32.81 5.79
CA GLY A 4 -8.09 -32.43 4.53
C GLY A 4 -6.88 -31.47 4.69
N PRO A 5 -5.92 -31.47 3.75
CA PRO A 5 -4.60 -30.86 3.91
C PRO A 5 -4.57 -29.38 3.46
N TYR A 6 -5.35 -28.50 4.11
CA TYR A 6 -5.45 -27.08 3.68
C TYR A 6 -5.37 -26.07 4.83
N LEU A 7 -4.50 -26.29 5.82
CA LEU A 7 -4.45 -25.37 6.98
C LEU A 7 -3.07 -25.23 7.66
N VAL A 8 -1.97 -25.24 6.91
CA VAL A 8 -0.68 -24.70 7.38
C VAL A 8 0.09 -24.06 6.21
N ALA A 9 -0.22 -22.81 5.90
CA ALA A 9 0.63 -21.94 5.08
C ALA A 9 0.46 -20.48 5.53
N LEU A 10 0.58 -20.25 6.84
CA LEU A 10 0.90 -18.94 7.40
C LEU A 10 2.32 -19.11 7.96
N PHE A 11 3.23 -18.24 7.57
CA PHE A 11 4.70 -18.39 7.60
C PHE A 11 5.29 -19.15 6.41
N ASP A 12 5.14 -18.61 5.20
CA ASP A 12 6.21 -18.79 4.22
C ASP A 12 7.49 -18.21 4.85
N ASP A 13 8.57 -19.00 4.92
CA ASP A 13 9.87 -18.54 5.42
C ASP A 13 10.21 -17.17 4.84
N VAL A 14 10.74 -16.25 5.66
CA VAL A 14 11.20 -14.93 5.18
C VAL A 14 12.13 -15.08 3.96
N GLU A 15 12.87 -16.20 3.86
CA GLU A 15 13.67 -16.54 2.69
C GLU A 15 12.85 -16.90 1.44
N ILE A 16 11.71 -17.60 1.56
CA ILE A 16 10.81 -17.91 0.44
C ILE A 16 10.14 -16.63 -0.05
N ILE A 17 9.72 -15.78 0.88
CA ILE A 17 9.18 -14.45 0.60
C ILE A 17 10.25 -13.59 -0.08
N LYS A 18 11.47 -13.55 0.44
CA LYS A 18 12.63 -12.88 -0.19
C LYS A 18 12.90 -13.41 -1.59
N ARG A 19 12.83 -14.73 -1.80
CA ARG A 19 13.00 -15.35 -3.13
C ARG A 19 11.91 -14.92 -4.12
N ARG A 20 10.64 -14.88 -3.70
CA ARG A 20 9.52 -14.31 -4.50
C ARG A 20 9.69 -12.80 -4.71
N TRP A 21 10.23 -12.08 -3.74
CA TRP A 21 10.57 -10.66 -3.85
C TRP A 21 11.78 -10.41 -4.74
N SER A 22 12.68 -11.36 -4.96
CA SER A 22 13.80 -11.22 -5.90
C SER A 22 13.45 -11.62 -7.34
N THR A 23 12.22 -12.08 -7.60
CA THR A 23 11.77 -12.34 -8.98
C THR A 23 11.15 -11.09 -9.61
N GLY A 24 11.88 -10.44 -10.53
CA GLY A 24 11.44 -9.59 -11.67
C GLY A 24 10.46 -8.42 -11.47
N TYR A 25 9.36 -8.60 -10.75
CA TYR A 25 8.27 -7.64 -10.61
C TYR A 25 8.62 -6.48 -9.66
N THR A 26 9.27 -6.77 -8.54
CA THR A 26 9.79 -5.79 -7.57
C THR A 26 10.94 -4.94 -8.11
N SER A 27 11.80 -5.50 -8.97
CA SER A 27 12.85 -4.73 -9.64
C SER A 27 12.24 -3.70 -10.59
N ALA A 28 11.16 -4.03 -11.30
CA ALA A 28 10.48 -3.09 -12.19
C ALA A 28 9.84 -1.92 -11.41
N ASP A 29 9.25 -2.19 -10.25
CA ASP A 29 8.62 -1.15 -9.42
C ASP A 29 9.65 -0.21 -8.78
N LEU A 30 10.78 -0.76 -8.34
CA LEU A 30 11.89 0.04 -7.83
C LEU A 30 12.65 0.79 -8.93
N VAL A 31 12.63 0.28 -10.17
CA VAL A 31 13.14 1.00 -11.35
C VAL A 31 12.24 2.19 -11.65
N LEU A 32 10.91 2.01 -11.58
CA LEU A 32 9.94 3.09 -11.73
C LEU A 32 10.22 4.21 -10.70
N LEU A 33 10.32 3.84 -9.42
CA LEU A 33 10.68 4.78 -8.33
C LEU A 33 12.13 5.33 -8.39
N SER A 34 12.89 5.09 -9.46
CA SER A 34 14.26 5.55 -9.62
C SER A 34 14.59 6.08 -11.00
N ASP A 35 13.60 6.19 -11.89
CA ASP A 35 13.76 6.71 -13.25
C ASP A 35 13.79 8.26 -13.30
N ASN A 36 13.57 8.93 -12.16
CA ASN A 36 13.43 10.39 -12.01
C ASN A 36 12.19 10.97 -12.72
N ASP A 37 11.16 10.15 -12.99
CA ASP A 37 9.86 10.59 -13.50
C ASP A 37 8.79 10.58 -12.38
N PRO A 38 8.61 11.71 -11.66
CA PRO A 38 7.65 11.79 -10.55
C PRO A 38 6.18 11.60 -10.98
N LEU A 39 5.87 11.62 -12.28
CA LEU A 39 4.49 11.47 -12.77
C LEU A 39 4.01 10.01 -12.71
N ASN A 40 4.92 9.05 -12.70
CA ASN A 40 4.60 7.62 -12.65
C ASN A 40 4.87 7.00 -11.26
N ASP A 41 5.57 7.72 -10.38
CA ASP A 41 5.97 7.28 -9.04
C ASP A 41 4.79 6.74 -8.20
N TRP A 42 3.60 7.31 -8.37
CA TRP A 42 2.39 6.86 -7.67
C TRP A 42 2.08 5.37 -7.91
N GLU A 43 2.32 4.85 -9.12
CA GLU A 43 2.11 3.45 -9.45
C GLU A 43 3.14 2.59 -8.71
N GLY A 44 4.39 3.06 -8.68
CA GLY A 44 5.47 2.43 -7.92
C GLY A 44 5.16 2.34 -6.44
N TYR A 45 4.61 3.40 -5.84
CA TYR A 45 4.23 3.40 -4.42
C TYR A 45 3.06 2.45 -4.11
N ILE A 46 2.03 2.37 -4.95
CA ILE A 46 0.92 1.41 -4.75
C ILE A 46 1.44 -0.02 -4.79
N ARG A 47 2.29 -0.34 -5.77
CA ARG A 47 2.87 -1.67 -5.91
C ARG A 47 3.80 -2.00 -4.75
N LEU A 48 4.64 -1.03 -4.34
CA LEU A 48 5.50 -1.16 -3.15
C LEU A 48 4.65 -1.40 -1.88
N ALA A 49 3.54 -0.69 -1.71
CA ALA A 49 2.63 -0.91 -0.58
C ALA A 49 2.08 -2.34 -0.57
N GLY A 50 1.68 -2.87 -1.74
CA GLY A 50 1.23 -4.25 -1.91
C GLY A 50 2.30 -5.29 -1.56
N HIS A 51 3.54 -5.06 -1.96
CA HIS A 51 4.68 -5.89 -1.61
C HIS A 51 4.96 -5.86 -0.10
N LEU A 52 5.08 -4.67 0.49
CA LEU A 52 5.34 -4.49 1.92
C LEU A 52 4.22 -5.09 2.78
N ARG A 53 2.97 -5.01 2.31
CA ARG A 53 1.82 -5.66 2.94
C ARG A 53 2.00 -7.17 2.98
N ALA A 54 2.38 -7.78 1.86
CA ALA A 54 2.53 -9.24 1.74
C ALA A 54 3.59 -9.81 2.71
N VAL A 55 4.52 -8.98 3.18
CA VAL A 55 5.59 -9.37 4.11
C VAL A 55 5.38 -8.88 5.54
N GLY A 56 4.22 -8.25 5.82
CA GLY A 56 3.86 -7.79 7.15
C GLY A 56 4.57 -6.53 7.64
N MET A 57 5.21 -5.76 6.73
CA MET A 57 5.86 -4.49 7.07
C MET A 57 4.83 -3.35 7.11
N TRP A 58 3.93 -3.38 8.08
CA TRP A 58 2.74 -2.51 8.12
C TRP A 58 3.05 -1.02 8.12
N ASP A 59 4.04 -0.57 8.91
CA ASP A 59 4.43 0.84 8.95
C ASP A 59 4.98 1.32 7.59
N ALA A 60 5.73 0.46 6.91
CA ALA A 60 6.25 0.74 5.59
C ALA A 60 5.14 0.69 4.52
N THR A 61 4.14 -0.18 4.67
CA THR A 61 2.94 -0.19 3.83
C THR A 61 2.18 1.13 3.96
N VAL A 62 1.95 1.62 5.17
CA VAL A 62 1.29 2.92 5.40
C VAL A 62 2.12 4.06 4.82
N ALA A 63 3.44 4.02 4.99
CA ALA A 63 4.36 5.00 4.42
C ALA A 63 4.27 5.05 2.88
N ALA A 64 4.27 3.89 2.22
CA ALA A 64 4.11 3.79 0.77
C ALA A 64 2.78 4.39 0.30
N TRP A 65 1.66 4.03 0.94
CA TRP A 65 0.36 4.63 0.64
C TRP A 65 0.37 6.15 0.82
N SER A 66 1.03 6.66 1.87
CA SER A 66 1.06 8.10 2.15
C SER A 66 1.76 8.95 1.08
N LEU A 67 2.57 8.32 0.22
CA LEU A 67 3.23 8.97 -0.93
C LEU A 67 2.35 9.01 -2.18
N VAL A 68 1.21 8.30 -2.18
CA VAL A 68 0.19 8.41 -3.22
C VAL A 68 -0.69 9.63 -2.90
N SER A 69 -0.14 10.83 -3.09
CA SER A 69 -0.78 12.11 -2.74
C SER A 69 -1.54 12.74 -3.91
N PRO A 70 -2.38 13.76 -3.68
CA PRO A 70 -2.91 14.58 -4.75
C PRO A 70 -1.80 15.17 -5.61
N ASN A 71 -2.03 15.26 -6.92
CA ASN A 71 -1.12 15.94 -7.82
C ASN A 71 -1.63 17.38 -8.06
N PRO A 72 -0.80 18.42 -7.83
CA PRO A 72 -1.17 19.80 -8.12
C PRO A 72 -1.50 20.05 -9.60
N ASP A 73 -0.93 19.29 -10.53
CA ASP A 73 -1.15 19.44 -11.96
C ASP A 73 -2.53 18.90 -12.42
N TYR A 74 -3.14 18.00 -11.65
CA TYR A 74 -4.47 17.44 -11.93
C TYR A 74 -5.62 18.20 -11.23
N SER A 75 -5.33 19.23 -10.41
CA SER A 75 -6.32 19.69 -9.43
C SER A 75 -6.59 21.19 -9.36
N ASN A 76 -7.88 21.48 -9.31
CA ASN A 76 -8.42 22.66 -8.63
C ASN A 76 -8.04 22.56 -7.15
N PRO A 77 -7.44 23.59 -6.51
CA PRO A 77 -7.06 23.55 -5.09
C PRO A 77 -8.19 23.20 -4.12
N ARG A 78 -9.46 23.35 -4.56
CA ARG A 78 -10.66 23.02 -3.77
C ARG A 78 -11.12 21.57 -3.91
N LYS A 79 -10.60 20.84 -4.89
CA LYS A 79 -10.89 19.42 -5.14
C LYS A 79 -9.60 18.74 -5.60
N PRO A 80 -8.67 18.46 -4.67
CA PRO A 80 -7.47 17.70 -4.95
C PRO A 80 -7.84 16.39 -5.65
N ARG A 81 -7.06 16.04 -6.67
CA ARG A 81 -7.13 14.75 -7.36
C ARG A 81 -5.72 14.23 -7.50
N GLY A 82 -5.57 12.93 -7.46
CA GLY A 82 -4.34 12.27 -7.83
C GLY A 82 -4.53 11.36 -9.04
N PRO A 83 -3.48 10.61 -9.38
CA PRO A 83 -3.46 9.72 -10.54
C PRO A 83 -4.03 8.32 -10.26
N MET A 84 -4.40 8.01 -9.02
CA MET A 84 -4.96 6.71 -8.65
C MET A 84 -6.40 6.56 -9.16
N ASP A 85 -6.84 5.32 -9.37
CA ASP A 85 -8.20 4.95 -9.75
C ASP A 85 -8.58 3.64 -9.04
N ILE A 86 -8.97 3.76 -7.76
CA ILE A 86 -9.34 2.60 -6.92
C ILE A 86 -10.73 2.80 -6.34
N PHE A 87 -11.53 1.74 -6.35
CA PHE A 87 -12.89 1.73 -5.83
C PHE A 87 -13.00 0.94 -4.52
N CYS A 88 -14.00 1.27 -3.72
CA CYS A 88 -14.34 0.49 -2.53
C CYS A 88 -14.94 -0.87 -2.92
N GLU A 89 -14.36 -1.94 -2.40
CA GLU A 89 -14.80 -3.32 -2.63
C GLU A 89 -16.11 -3.67 -1.91
N GLY A 90 -16.63 -2.76 -1.09
CA GLY A 90 -17.95 -2.90 -0.45
C GLY A 90 -19.13 -2.52 -1.34
N GLY A 91 -18.88 -2.02 -2.56
CA GLY A 91 -19.93 -1.66 -3.51
C GLY A 91 -20.66 -0.34 -3.21
N CYS A 92 -20.14 0.49 -2.29
CA CYS A 92 -20.73 1.79 -1.95
C CYS A 92 -20.51 2.88 -3.01
N GLY A 93 -19.64 2.63 -4.00
CA GLY A 93 -19.28 3.59 -5.04
C GLY A 93 -18.23 4.62 -4.61
N ALA A 94 -17.67 4.52 -3.41
CA ALA A 94 -16.51 5.33 -3.03
C ALA A 94 -15.33 5.02 -3.98
N HIS A 95 -14.62 6.09 -4.33
CA HIS A 95 -13.54 6.09 -5.31
C HIS A 95 -12.45 7.04 -4.84
N TRP A 96 -11.21 6.55 -4.83
CA TRP A 96 -10.04 7.28 -4.40
C TRP A 96 -9.11 7.57 -5.58
N THR A 97 -8.72 8.84 -5.70
CA THR A 97 -7.70 9.28 -6.66
C THR A 97 -6.33 9.52 -6.03
N TYR A 98 -6.25 9.41 -4.71
CA TYR A 98 -5.04 9.44 -3.89
C TYR A 98 -5.35 8.73 -2.56
N ALA A 99 -4.35 8.41 -1.75
CA ALA A 99 -4.57 7.75 -0.47
C ALA A 99 -5.23 8.73 0.53
N ASP A 100 -6.49 8.45 0.89
CA ASP A 100 -7.29 9.30 1.78
C ASP A 100 -8.31 8.47 2.56
N ASP A 101 -7.93 8.04 3.76
CA ASP A 101 -8.80 7.30 4.69
C ASP A 101 -9.34 5.97 4.12
N LEU A 102 -8.43 5.06 3.77
CA LEU A 102 -8.78 3.72 3.26
C LEU A 102 -8.37 2.60 4.22
N TYR A 103 -9.14 1.51 4.19
CA TYR A 103 -8.91 0.31 4.97
C TYR A 103 -8.49 -0.82 4.03
N VAL A 104 -7.20 -1.16 4.05
CA VAL A 104 -6.57 -2.15 3.17
C VAL A 104 -6.63 -3.53 3.86
N CYS A 105 -7.13 -4.56 3.19
CA CYS A 105 -7.06 -5.91 3.73
C CYS A 105 -5.59 -6.35 3.86
N LYS A 106 -5.16 -6.81 5.05
CA LYS A 106 -3.77 -7.29 5.26
C LYS A 106 -3.48 -8.59 4.50
N THR A 107 -4.51 -9.40 4.25
CA THR A 107 -4.39 -10.72 3.61
C THR A 107 -4.64 -10.67 2.11
N CYS A 108 -5.72 -10.01 1.67
CA CYS A 108 -6.17 -10.05 0.29
C CYS A 108 -5.51 -8.96 -0.56
N PRO A 109 -4.86 -9.29 -1.69
CA PRO A 109 -4.31 -8.29 -2.59
C PRO A 109 -5.40 -7.46 -3.27
N GLY A 110 -5.22 -6.13 -3.30
CA GLY A 110 -6.10 -5.22 -4.02
C GLY A 110 -7.43 -4.93 -3.33
N VAL A 111 -7.68 -5.47 -2.13
CA VAL A 111 -8.95 -5.27 -1.43
C VAL A 111 -8.88 -4.07 -0.49
N HIS A 112 -9.77 -3.11 -0.73
CA HIS A 112 -9.83 -1.84 0.00
C HIS A 112 -11.28 -1.48 0.33
N TYR A 113 -11.49 -0.88 1.49
CA TYR A 113 -12.79 -0.43 1.94
C TYR A 113 -12.73 1.01 2.45
N ASP A 114 -13.84 1.72 2.33
CA ASP A 114 -14.06 2.92 3.12
C ASP A 114 -14.37 2.52 4.57
N LYS A 115 -14.50 3.50 5.47
CA LYS A 115 -14.80 3.22 6.86
C LYS A 115 -16.11 2.46 7.06
N ALA A 116 -17.17 2.84 6.34
CA ALA A 116 -18.50 2.26 6.53
C ALA A 116 -18.52 0.78 6.11
N CYS A 117 -18.01 0.48 4.91
CA CYS A 117 -17.90 -0.88 4.42
C CYS A 117 -16.90 -1.72 5.23
N ALA A 118 -15.84 -1.11 5.77
CA ALA A 118 -14.92 -1.81 6.69
C ALA A 118 -15.63 -2.21 8.00
N ASP A 119 -16.49 -1.34 8.54
CA ASP A 119 -17.26 -1.62 9.75
C ASP A 119 -18.35 -2.68 9.49
N GLU A 120 -19.03 -2.60 8.34
CA GLU A 120 -20.00 -3.62 7.90
C GLU A 120 -19.35 -4.97 7.65
N LEU A 121 -18.16 -5.00 7.04
CA LEU A 121 -17.37 -6.22 6.86
C LEU A 121 -17.08 -6.85 8.21
N ARG A 122 -16.51 -6.11 9.17
CA ARG A 122 -16.19 -6.61 10.52
C ARG A 122 -17.43 -7.12 11.27
N ALA A 123 -18.60 -6.53 11.01
CA ALA A 123 -19.86 -6.96 11.59
C ALA A 123 -20.46 -8.20 10.90
N GLY A 124 -19.90 -8.65 9.77
CA GLY A 124 -20.46 -9.73 8.95
C GLY A 124 -21.77 -9.34 8.28
N THR A 125 -21.99 -8.04 8.02
CA THR A 125 -23.24 -7.50 7.46
C THR A 125 -23.08 -6.92 6.06
N LEU A 126 -21.87 -6.93 5.51
CA LEU A 126 -21.61 -6.42 4.17
C LEU A 126 -22.33 -7.28 3.13
N ALA A 127 -23.09 -6.64 2.23
CA ALA A 127 -23.96 -7.36 1.29
C ALA A 127 -23.19 -8.28 0.31
N VAL A 128 -21.95 -7.91 -0.02
CA VAL A 128 -21.03 -8.70 -0.86
C VAL A 128 -19.69 -8.80 -0.15
N GLU A 129 -19.32 -10.00 0.27
CA GLU A 129 -18.03 -10.27 0.89
C GLU A 129 -16.98 -10.62 -0.18
N ILE A 130 -16.15 -9.63 -0.54
CA ILE A 130 -14.96 -9.83 -1.40
C ILE A 130 -13.81 -10.48 -0.61
N CYS A 131 -13.73 -10.22 0.71
CA CYS A 131 -12.81 -10.88 1.63
C CYS A 131 -13.52 -11.27 2.92
N SER A 132 -12.89 -12.15 3.72
CA SER A 132 -13.45 -12.61 5.00
C SER A 132 -13.48 -11.48 6.04
N HIS A 133 -14.54 -11.43 6.85
CA HIS A 133 -14.66 -10.53 7.99
C HIS A 133 -13.62 -10.78 9.10
N ASP A 134 -13.02 -11.97 9.13
CA ASP A 134 -11.93 -12.32 10.04
C ASP A 134 -10.58 -11.71 9.64
N HIS A 135 -10.46 -11.19 8.40
CA HIS A 135 -9.22 -10.57 7.97
C HIS A 135 -9.00 -9.21 8.62
N GLU A 136 -7.83 -9.04 9.23
CA GLU A 136 -7.43 -7.73 9.73
C GLU A 136 -7.32 -6.71 8.58
N LEU A 137 -7.83 -5.51 8.83
CA LEU A 137 -7.69 -4.37 7.93
C LEU A 137 -6.63 -3.40 8.48
N LEU A 138 -5.68 -3.01 7.64
CA LEU A 138 -4.73 -1.93 7.88
C LEU A 138 -5.39 -0.60 7.54
N HIS A 139 -5.40 0.34 8.48
CA HIS A 139 -5.89 1.69 8.23
C HIS A 139 -4.78 2.57 7.65
N VAL A 140 -5.04 3.17 6.49
CA VAL A 140 -4.26 4.28 5.94
C VAL A 140 -4.99 5.57 6.32
N PRO A 141 -4.36 6.47 7.10
CA PRO A 141 -5.01 7.68 7.57
C PRO A 141 -5.48 8.63 6.45
N PRO A 142 -6.39 9.57 6.75
CA PRO A 142 -6.74 10.66 5.86
C PRO A 142 -5.51 11.47 5.43
N TYR A 143 -5.55 12.01 4.20
CA TYR A 143 -4.53 12.92 3.72
C TYR A 143 -4.59 14.25 4.50
N ASP A 144 -3.47 14.62 5.14
CA ASP A 144 -3.32 15.90 5.84
C ASP A 144 -2.23 16.76 5.17
N PRO A 145 -2.59 17.79 4.40
CA PRO A 145 -1.61 18.65 3.72
C PRO A 145 -0.72 19.42 4.71
N ILE A 146 -1.20 19.71 5.91
CA ILE A 146 -0.42 20.41 6.94
C ILE A 146 0.62 19.44 7.52
N ALA A 147 0.25 18.19 7.78
CA ALA A 147 1.19 17.17 8.23
C ALA A 147 2.25 16.88 7.15
N GLN A 148 1.84 16.78 5.88
CA GLN A 148 2.76 16.56 4.77
C GLN A 148 3.75 17.72 4.59
N ALA A 149 3.27 18.96 4.68
CA ALA A 149 4.15 20.14 4.65
C ALA A 149 5.19 20.14 5.79
N ARG A 150 4.87 19.56 6.96
CA ARG A 150 5.82 19.42 8.08
C ARG A 150 6.84 18.30 7.87
N ILE A 151 6.48 17.24 7.14
CA ILE A 151 7.42 16.18 6.74
C ILE A 151 8.42 16.72 5.71
N GLY A 152 7.97 17.62 4.85
CA GLY A 152 8.77 18.25 3.82
C GLY A 152 8.81 17.43 2.53
N GLU A 153 8.91 18.13 1.41
CA GLU A 153 8.96 17.52 0.07
C GLU A 153 10.12 16.52 -0.06
N GLY A 154 9.86 15.40 -0.73
CA GLY A 154 10.84 14.33 -0.93
C GLY A 154 11.12 13.48 0.31
N ASN A 155 10.37 13.67 1.41
CA ASN A 155 10.46 12.87 2.62
C ASN A 155 9.19 12.06 2.89
N VAL A 156 9.34 11.04 3.72
CA VAL A 156 8.26 10.15 4.15
C VAL A 156 8.42 9.82 5.63
N ARG A 157 7.30 9.60 6.33
CA ARG A 157 7.31 9.10 7.70
C ARG A 157 7.07 7.59 7.74
N VAL A 158 7.98 6.83 8.35
CA VAL A 158 7.93 5.37 8.49
C VAL A 158 8.08 5.03 9.97
N GLY A 159 7.06 4.43 10.60
CA GLY A 159 7.14 4.00 12.01
C GLY A 159 7.49 5.12 13.00
N GLY A 160 7.19 6.39 12.65
CA GLY A 160 7.52 7.58 13.45
C GLY A 160 8.81 8.31 13.06
N GLU A 161 9.70 7.66 12.29
CA GLU A 161 10.92 8.27 11.75
C GLU A 161 10.64 9.01 10.44
N VAL A 162 11.27 10.16 10.21
CA VAL A 162 11.22 10.87 8.92
C VAL A 162 12.50 10.58 8.15
N LEU A 163 12.35 10.06 6.94
CA LEU A 163 13.44 9.72 6.02
C LEU A 163 13.21 10.43 4.69
N SER A 164 14.28 10.71 3.94
CA SER A 164 14.09 10.99 2.52
C SER A 164 13.57 9.74 1.83
N VAL A 165 12.68 9.90 0.84
CA VAL A 165 12.14 8.77 0.07
C VAL A 165 13.29 7.94 -0.52
N LYS A 166 14.32 8.58 -1.05
CA LYS A 166 15.52 7.92 -1.57
C LYS A 166 16.22 7.06 -0.51
N ALA A 167 16.46 7.59 0.68
CA ALA A 167 17.12 6.84 1.76
C ALA A 167 16.26 5.67 2.23
N TRP A 168 14.94 5.86 2.30
CA TRP A 168 14.01 4.81 2.67
C TRP A 168 13.97 3.67 1.63
N LEU A 169 13.89 3.99 0.34
CA LEU A 169 13.92 2.99 -0.73
C LEU A 169 15.25 2.24 -0.77
N GLU A 170 16.37 2.93 -0.56
CA GLU A 170 17.70 2.30 -0.47
C GLU A 170 17.80 1.33 0.72
N ARG A 171 17.24 1.71 1.86
CA ARG A 171 17.15 0.82 3.02
C ARG A 171 16.35 -0.44 2.72
N ILE A 172 15.19 -0.31 2.05
CA ILE A 172 14.40 -1.47 1.61
C ILE A 172 15.24 -2.36 0.67
N ARG A 173 15.95 -1.77 -0.29
CA ARG A 173 16.82 -2.54 -1.21
C ARG A 173 17.86 -3.36 -0.47
N GLN A 174 18.54 -2.75 0.49
CA GLN A 174 19.60 -3.41 1.27
C GLN A 174 19.05 -4.51 2.18
N GLU A 175 17.94 -4.25 2.88
CA GLU A 175 17.30 -5.22 3.78
C GLU A 175 16.79 -6.48 3.03
N TRP A 176 16.39 -6.28 1.77
CA TRP A 176 15.76 -7.31 0.93
C TRP A 176 16.68 -7.88 -0.16
N GLY A 177 17.92 -7.39 -0.29
CA GLY A 177 18.90 -7.88 -1.27
C GLY A 177 18.47 -7.65 -2.73
N LEU A 178 17.79 -6.53 -3.01
CA LEU A 178 17.27 -6.20 -4.33
C LEU A 178 18.37 -5.50 -5.15
N GLU A 179 19.08 -6.27 -5.98
CA GLU A 179 20.00 -5.70 -6.98
C GLU A 179 19.21 -5.24 -8.20
N LEU A 180 19.44 -4.01 -8.66
CA LEU A 180 18.99 -3.59 -9.98
C LEU A 180 19.83 -4.36 -11.00
N GLY A 181 19.20 -5.31 -11.71
CA GLY A 181 19.84 -5.96 -12.83
C GLY A 181 20.36 -4.90 -13.81
N GLY A 182 21.67 -4.94 -14.07
CA GLY A 182 22.33 -4.06 -15.05
C GLY A 182 21.94 -4.34 -16.49
#